data_AF-A0AAN6NS56-F1
#
_entry.id   AF-A0AAN6NS56-F1
#
_cell.length_a   1.000
_cell.length_b   1.000
_cell.length_c   1.000
_cell.angle_alpha   90.00
_cell.angle_beta   90.00
_cell.angle_gamma   90.00
#
_symmetry.space_group_name_H-M   'P 1'
#
loop_
_entity.id
_entity.type
_entity.pdbx_description
1 polymer ?
#
loop_
_entity_poly.entity_id
_entity_poly.type
_entity_poly.pdbx_seq_one_letter_code
_entity_poly.pdbx_strand_id
1 'polypeptide(L)'
;MDPYLDYLLKDGFNWSALKGTVVNVGGGNGHISKSLALHSFFDPKPINDAAAFLIRQCTHNWADKDVVTIFKAFVPGLKNSSPETPLLINDIIIPEPGTWPRYQERNIRQVDMVMLVNWG
;
A
#
# COMPACT_ATOMS: atom_id res chain seq x y z
N MET A 1 12.67 13.55 4.59
CA MET A 1 11.95 12.26 4.60
C MET A 1 12.61 11.41 5.68
N ASP A 2 11.84 10.64 6.46
CA ASP A 2 12.40 9.75 7.49
C ASP A 2 13.32 8.71 6.81
N PRO A 3 14.61 8.62 7.18
CA PRO A 3 15.56 7.69 6.56
C PRO A 3 15.13 6.23 6.66
N TYR A 4 14.33 5.86 7.67
CA TYR A 4 13.77 4.52 7.81
C TYR A 4 12.71 4.22 6.73
N LEU A 5 11.96 5.24 6.32
CA LEU A 5 10.93 5.14 5.30
C LEU A 5 11.54 4.94 3.90
N ASP A 6 12.65 5.64 3.63
CA ASP A 6 13.41 5.48 2.38
C ASP A 6 14.00 4.07 2.28
N TYR A 7 14.50 3.51 3.39
CA TYR A 7 15.01 2.14 3.46
C TYR A 7 13.91 1.12 3.15
N LEU A 8 12.74 1.21 3.80
CA LEU A 8 11.64 0.26 3.57
C LEU A 8 11.14 0.28 2.12
N LEU A 9 11.13 1.45 1.47
CA LEU A 9 10.67 1.57 0.09
C LEU A 9 11.71 1.11 -0.92
N LYS A 10 13.00 1.36 -0.68
CA LYS A 10 14.07 1.01 -1.63
C LYS A 10 14.58 -0.41 -1.45
N ASP A 11 14.73 -0.85 -0.20
CA ASP A 11 15.42 -2.09 0.15
C ASP A 11 14.46 -3.18 0.64
N GLY A 12 13.20 -2.84 0.92
CA GLY A 12 12.18 -3.79 1.38
C GLY A 12 11.65 -4.75 0.31
N PHE A 13 12.00 -4.54 -0.96
CA PHE A 13 11.60 -5.40 -2.07
C PHE A 13 12.67 -5.41 -3.17
N ASN A 14 12.84 -6.54 -3.87
CA ASN A 14 13.81 -6.65 -4.96
C ASN A 14 13.28 -6.00 -6.25
N TRP A 15 13.27 -4.66 -6.29
CA TRP A 15 12.79 -3.88 -7.44
C TRP A 15 13.56 -4.16 -8.73
N SER A 16 14.85 -4.50 -8.62
CA SER A 16 15.71 -4.78 -9.77
C SER A 16 15.30 -6.03 -10.55
N ALA A 17 14.56 -6.95 -9.92
CA ALA A 17 14.03 -8.14 -10.56
C ALA A 17 12.78 -7.85 -11.43
N LEU A 18 12.07 -6.74 -11.18
CA LEU A 18 10.88 -6.40 -11.94
C LEU A 18 11.25 -5.86 -13.32
N LYS A 19 10.53 -6.32 -14.34
CA LYS A 19 10.62 -5.79 -15.70
C LYS A 19 9.25 -5.27 -16.10
N GLY A 20 9.13 -3.95 -16.28
CA GLY A 20 7.90 -3.30 -16.72
C GLY A 20 7.41 -2.22 -15.75
N THR A 21 6.11 -1.95 -15.80
CA THR A 21 5.50 -0.82 -15.08
C THR A 21 4.99 -1.25 -13.71
N VAL A 22 5.40 -0.54 -12.67
CA VAL A 22 4.80 -0.65 -11.33
C VAL A 22 3.63 0.32 -11.24
N VAL A 23 2.46 -0.20 -10.89
CA VAL A 23 1.24 0.59 -10.71
C VAL A 23 1.11 0.99 -9.25
N ASN A 24 1.38 2.26 -8.95
CA ASN A 24 1.17 2.82 -7.62
C ASN A 24 -0.26 3.37 -7.47
N VAL A 25 -1.07 2.67 -6.68
CA VAL A 25 -2.47 3.01 -6.42
C VAL A 25 -2.58 3.81 -5.13
N GLY A 26 -3.26 4.96 -5.20
CA GLY A 26 -3.33 5.90 -4.07
C GLY A 26 -2.06 6.74 -3.89
N GLY A 27 -1.22 6.86 -4.93
CA GLY A 27 0.07 7.57 -4.88
C GLY A 27 0.04 9.09 -4.70
N GLY A 28 -1.14 9.69 -4.47
CA GLY A 28 -1.33 11.13 -4.30
C GLY A 28 -0.74 11.94 -5.45
N ASN A 29 0.07 12.96 -5.12
CA ASN A 29 0.74 13.83 -6.09
C ASN A 29 1.95 13.19 -6.79
N GLY A 30 2.16 11.87 -6.65
CA GLY A 30 3.18 11.15 -7.40
C GLY A 30 4.59 11.34 -6.86
N HIS A 31 4.76 11.59 -5.56
CA HIS A 31 6.09 11.74 -4.94
C HIS A 31 7.02 10.53 -5.17
N ILE A 32 6.44 9.36 -5.43
CA ILE A 32 7.17 8.11 -5.75
C ILE A 32 6.83 7.56 -7.14
N SER A 33 6.12 8.33 -7.98
CA SER A 33 5.64 7.92 -9.30
C SER A 33 6.20 8.84 -10.38
N LYS A 34 6.51 8.29 -11.55
CA LYS A 34 6.97 9.10 -12.70
C LYS A 34 5.83 9.82 -13.44
N SER A 35 4.61 9.30 -13.35
CA SER A 35 3.42 9.83 -14.02
C SER A 35 2.17 9.61 -13.15
N LEU A 36 1.13 10.40 -13.43
CA LEU A 36 -0.14 10.37 -12.71
C LEU A 36 -1.28 9.95 -13.62
N ALA A 37 -2.20 9.17 -13.07
CA ALA A 37 -3.46 8.80 -13.70
C ALA A 37 -4.60 8.98 -12.70
N LEU A 38 -5.64 9.72 -13.09
CA LEU A 38 -6.83 9.88 -12.26
C LEU A 38 -7.63 8.58 -12.27
N HIS A 39 -7.73 7.92 -11.13
CA HIS A 39 -8.46 6.67 -11.01
C HIS A 39 -8.89 6.44 -9.55
N SER A 40 -10.13 6.01 -9.35
CA SER A 40 -10.61 5.58 -8.03
C SER A 40 -10.09 4.20 -7.70
N PHE A 41 -9.57 3.99 -6.49
CA PHE A 41 -9.13 2.67 -6.07
C PHE A 41 -10.26 1.70 -5.71
N PHE A 42 -11.50 2.16 -5.74
CA PHE A 42 -12.70 1.31 -5.67
C PHE A 42 -13.11 0.74 -7.02
N ASP A 43 -12.66 1.36 -8.13
CA ASP A 43 -13.01 0.91 -9.47
C ASP A 43 -12.03 -0.17 -9.95
N PRO A 44 -12.48 -1.15 -10.74
CA PRO A 44 -11.61 -2.13 -11.38
C PRO A 44 -10.40 -1.49 -12.06
N LYS A 45 -9.20 -2.05 -11.85
CA LYS A 45 -7.98 -1.51 -12.46
C LYS A 45 -7.95 -1.77 -13.97
N PRO A 46 -7.93 -0.74 -14.83
CA PRO A 46 -7.97 -0.90 -16.29
C PRO A 46 -6.58 -1.20 -16.88
N ILE A 47 -5.67 -1.76 -16.09
CA ILE A 47 -4.27 -1.95 -16.45
C ILE A 47 -4.04 -3.42 -16.74
N ASN A 48 -3.42 -3.67 -17.89
CA ASN A 48 -2.96 -4.99 -18.31
C ASN A 48 -1.43 -5.03 -18.21
N ASP A 49 -0.86 -6.20 -17.94
CA ASP A 49 0.59 -6.44 -17.92
C ASP A 49 1.38 -5.54 -16.94
N ALA A 50 0.85 -5.32 -15.74
CA ALA A 50 1.59 -4.65 -14.68
C ALA A 50 2.72 -5.56 -14.16
N ALA A 51 3.91 -5.00 -13.95
CA ALA A 51 5.02 -5.72 -13.33
C ALA A 51 4.79 -5.92 -11.83
N ALA A 52 4.14 -4.97 -11.18
CA ALA A 52 3.67 -5.06 -9.80
C ALA A 52 2.56 -4.02 -9.54
N PHE A 53 1.70 -4.30 -8.57
CA PHE A 53 0.80 -3.31 -7.99
C PHE A 53 1.32 -2.91 -6.61
N LEU A 54 1.31 -1.61 -6.30
CA LEU A 54 1.70 -1.06 -5.01
C LEU A 54 0.53 -0.27 -4.43
N ILE A 55 0.20 -0.50 -3.17
CA ILE A 55 -0.68 0.34 -2.36
C ILE A 55 0.03 0.70 -1.06
N ARG A 56 0.09 1.99 -0.74
CA ARG A 56 0.91 2.50 0.36
C ARG A 56 0.16 3.53 1.19
N GLN A 57 0.18 3.38 2.51
CA GLN A 57 -0.45 4.32 3.45
C GLN A 57 -1.89 4.65 3.07
N CYS A 58 -2.63 3.62 2.65
CA CYS A 58 -4.00 3.75 2.17
C CYS A 58 -4.93 2.84 2.94
N THR A 59 -4.55 1.58 3.17
CA THR A 59 -5.51 0.59 3.70
C THR A 59 -5.94 0.89 5.13
N HIS A 60 -5.07 1.52 5.93
CA HIS A 60 -5.39 1.95 7.30
C HIS A 60 -6.37 3.13 7.39
N ASN A 61 -6.71 3.79 6.28
CA ASN A 61 -7.68 4.91 6.25
C ASN A 61 -9.13 4.43 6.06
N TRP A 62 -9.34 3.13 5.85
CA TRP A 62 -10.62 2.57 5.44
C TRP A 62 -11.04 1.42 6.35
N ALA A 63 -12.35 1.26 6.57
CA ALA A 63 -12.89 0.12 7.28
C ALA A 63 -12.72 -1.18 6.46
N ASP A 64 -12.74 -2.33 7.13
CA ASP A 64 -12.51 -3.65 6.52
C ASP A 64 -13.36 -3.90 5.27
N LYS A 65 -14.64 -3.51 5.30
CA LYS A 65 -15.57 -3.67 4.14
C LYS A 65 -15.07 -2.93 2.90
N ASP A 66 -14.48 -1.76 3.11
CA ASP A 66 -14.02 -0.87 2.05
C ASP A 66 -12.64 -1.36 1.57
N VAL A 67 -11.76 -1.77 2.48
CA VAL A 67 -10.48 -2.43 2.13
C VAL A 67 -10.70 -3.70 1.30
N VAL A 68 -11.69 -4.52 1.63
CA VAL A 68 -12.08 -5.69 0.82
C VAL A 68 -12.52 -5.27 -0.58
N THR A 69 -13.26 -4.17 -0.70
CA THR A 69 -13.68 -3.62 -2.00
C THR A 69 -12.48 -3.14 -2.81
N ILE A 70 -11.54 -2.44 -2.16
CA ILE A 70 -10.29 -2.00 -2.76
C ILE A 70 -9.48 -3.19 -3.29
N PHE A 71 -9.28 -4.23 -2.48
CA PHE A 71 -8.55 -5.43 -2.91
C PHE A 71 -9.25 -6.18 -4.05
N LYS A 72 -10.59 -6.25 -4.06
CA LYS A 72 -11.35 -6.80 -5.19
C LYS A 72 -11.12 -6.01 -6.48
N ALA A 73 -10.91 -4.70 -6.40
CA ALA A 73 -10.64 -3.87 -7.57
C ALA A 73 -9.28 -4.15 -8.23
N PHE A 74 -8.30 -4.70 -7.49
CA PHE A 74 -7.03 -5.17 -8.05
C PHE A 74 -7.14 -6.49 -8.81
N VAL A 75 -8.12 -7.34 -8.47
CA VAL A 75 -8.25 -8.69 -9.02
C VAL A 75 -8.29 -8.72 -10.56
N PRO A 76 -9.06 -7.85 -11.26
CA PRO A 76 -9.03 -7.80 -12.72
C PRO A 76 -7.65 -7.46 -13.29
N GLY A 77 -6.96 -6.46 -12.72
CA GLY A 77 -5.63 -6.06 -13.17
C GLY A 77 -4.58 -7.15 -12.93
N LEU A 78 -4.65 -7.85 -11.80
CA LEU A 78 -3.79 -8.99 -11.49
C LEU A 78 -4.03 -10.16 -12.45
N LYS A 79 -5.29 -10.47 -12.76
CA LYS A 79 -5.65 -11.54 -13.73
C LYS A 79 -5.20 -11.24 -15.15
N ASN A 80 -5.15 -9.95 -15.51
CA ASN A 80 -4.69 -9.48 -16.82
C ASN A 80 -3.17 -9.20 -16.84
N SER A 81 -2.45 -9.59 -15.80
CA SER A 81 -0.99 -9.50 -15.72
C SER A 81 -0.37 -10.89 -15.61
N SER A 82 0.96 -10.97 -15.52
CA SER A 82 1.62 -12.26 -15.32
C SER A 82 1.21 -12.89 -13.97
N PRO A 83 1.12 -14.23 -13.87
CA PRO A 83 0.79 -14.91 -12.61
C PRO A 83 1.75 -14.58 -11.46
N GLU A 84 2.96 -14.13 -11.78
CA GLU A 84 4.02 -13.74 -10.85
C GLU A 84 3.92 -12.28 -10.41
N THR A 85 3.00 -11.49 -10.98
CA THR A 85 2.82 -10.07 -10.64
C THR A 85 2.40 -9.93 -9.17
N PRO A 86 3.22 -9.31 -8.30
CA PRO A 86 2.90 -9.18 -6.89
C PRO A 86 1.97 -7.98 -6.64
N LEU A 87 1.11 -8.13 -5.64
CA LEU A 87 0.45 -7.01 -4.96
C LEU A 87 1.24 -6.67 -3.69
N LEU A 88 1.89 -5.52 -3.70
CA LEU A 88 2.71 -5.01 -2.60
C LEU A 88 1.88 -4.06 -1.74
N ILE A 89 1.78 -4.36 -0.45
CA ILE A 89 1.09 -3.53 0.54
C ILE A 89 2.13 -2.95 1.48
N ASN A 90 2.22 -1.62 1.54
CA ASN A 90 3.10 -0.90 2.44
C ASN A 90 2.28 -0.14 3.48
N ASP A 91 2.03 -0.79 4.61
CA ASP A 91 1.30 -0.25 5.75
C ASP A 91 1.93 -0.70 7.08
N ILE A 92 1.50 -0.07 8.18
CA ILE A 92 1.99 -0.41 9.53
C ILE A 92 1.35 -1.72 9.97
N ILE A 93 2.18 -2.68 10.40
CA ILE A 93 1.72 -3.92 11.02
C ILE A 93 1.85 -3.76 12.53
N ILE A 94 0.73 -3.77 13.23
CA ILE A 94 0.68 -3.70 14.69
C ILE A 94 0.68 -5.13 15.24
N PRO A 95 1.69 -5.54 16.03
CA PRO A 95 1.70 -6.85 16.65
C PRO A 95 0.73 -6.95 17.83
N GLU A 96 0.53 -8.17 18.32
CA GLU A 96 -0.30 -8.44 19.50
C GLU A 96 0.16 -7.62 20.72
N PRO A 97 -0.78 -7.15 21.57
CA PRO A 97 -0.45 -6.38 22.76
C PRO A 97 0.62 -7.05 23.64
N GLY A 98 1.61 -6.29 24.09
CA GLY A 98 2.70 -6.80 24.91
C GLY A 98 3.85 -7.49 24.14
N THR A 99 3.77 -7.59 22.81
CA THR A 99 4.89 -8.11 21.99
C THR A 99 6.10 -7.18 22.00
N TRP A 100 5.87 -5.86 22.08
CA TRP A 100 6.92 -4.85 22.10
C TRP A 100 7.02 -4.17 23.47
N PRO A 101 8.19 -3.57 23.80
CA PRO A 101 8.30 -2.64 24.90
C PRO A 101 7.21 -1.55 24.83
N ARG A 102 6.57 -1.26 25.97
CA ARG A 102 5.43 -0.33 26.06
C ARG A 102 5.65 1.02 25.40
N TYR A 103 6.88 1.54 25.42
CA TYR A 103 7.19 2.84 24.81
C TYR A 103 7.14 2.79 23.27
N GLN A 104 7.49 1.66 22.64
CA GLN A 104 7.39 1.49 21.19
C GLN A 104 5.94 1.25 20.78
N GLU A 105 5.25 0.39 21.53
CA GLU A 105 3.82 0.11 21.34
C GLU A 105 2.97 1.39 21.44
N ARG A 106 3.30 2.29 22.38
CA ARG A 106 2.63 3.57 22.53
C ARG A 106 2.66 4.40 21.24
N ASN A 107 3.81 4.46 20.56
CA ASN A 107 3.97 5.28 19.36
C ASN A 107 3.11 4.76 18.20
N ILE A 108 3.15 3.46 17.92
CA ILE A 108 2.37 2.89 16.81
C ILE A 108 0.86 2.87 17.08
N ARG A 109 0.43 2.64 18.32
CA ARG A 109 -0.99 2.70 18.69
C ARG A 109 -1.52 4.14 18.73
N GLN A 110 -0.65 5.13 18.94
CA GLN A 110 -1.05 6.53 18.77
C GLN A 110 -1.42 6.83 17.31
N VAL A 111 -0.73 6.23 16.33
CA VAL A 111 -1.08 6.38 14.91
C VAL A 111 -2.47 5.81 14.62
N ASP A 112 -2.80 4.66 15.22
CA ASP A 112 -4.14 4.05 15.11
C ASP A 112 -5.24 4.98 15.64
N MET A 113 -5.01 5.61 16.79
CA MET A 113 -5.93 6.63 17.32
C MET A 113 -6.09 7.83 16.39
N VAL A 114 -5.03 8.24 15.68
CA VAL A 114 -5.10 9.31 14.67
C VAL A 114 -5.97 8.89 13.49
N MET A 115 -5.89 7.63 13.05
CA MET A 115 -6.75 7.11 11.97
C MET A 115 -8.21 7.13 12.38
N LEU A 116 -8.52 6.71 13.61
CA LEU A 116 -9.88 6.79 14.15
C LEU A 116 -10.43 8.22 14.19
N VAL A 117 -9.64 9.20 14.61
CA VAL A 117 -10.13 10.58 14.79
C VAL A 117 -10.31 11.32 13.45
N ASN A 118 -9.43 11.06 12.48
CA ASN A 118 -9.41 11.83 11.23
C ASN A 118 -10.15 11.15 10.08
N TRP A 119 -10.31 9.82 10.11
CA TRP A 119 -10.87 9.01 9.03
C TRP A 119 -11.95 8.01 9.49
N GLY A 120 -12.29 7.98 10.79
CA GLY A 120 -13.31 7.09 11.38
C GLY A 120 -14.74 7.62 11.34
#